data_AF-A0A8S3A9C0-F1
#
_entry.id   AF-A0A8S3A9C0-F1
#
_cell.length_a   1.000
_cell.length_b   1.000
_cell.length_c   1.000
_cell.angle_alpha   90.00
_cell.angle_beta   90.00
_cell.angle_gamma   90.00
#
_symmetry.space_group_name_H-M   'P 1'
#
loop_
_entity.id
_entity.type
_entity.pdbx_description
1 polymer ?
#
loop_
_entity_poly.entity_id
_entity_poly.type
_entity_poly.pdbx_seq_one_letter_code
_entity_poly.pdbx_strand_id
1 'polypeptide(L)' 'YARLREEFPELPDPQSMFDINYFTHDPRPFFRFAKDIWPGQYQPSLAHHFIAELERQDKLLRNYTQNIDSLEHLSSITRL' A
#
# COMPACT_ATOMS: atom_id res chain seq x y z
N TYR A 1 9.32 -7.45 2.78
CA TYR A 1 9.68 -8.54 1.84
C TYR A 1 10.79 -9.45 2.34
N ALA A 2 11.99 -8.96 2.72
CA ALA A 2 13.08 -9.84 3.19
C ALA A 2 12.65 -10.76 4.36
N ARG A 3 11.95 -10.22 5.36
CA ARG A 3 11.41 -11.02 6.49
C ARG A 3 10.33 -12.04 6.08
N LEU A 4 9.53 -11.74 5.05
CA LEU A 4 8.50 -12.67 4.57
C LEU A 4 9.11 -13.90 3.90
N ARG A 5 10.30 -13.79 3.28
CA ARG A 5 11.01 -14.96 2.75
C ARG A 5 11.53 -15.89 3.85
N GLU A 6 11.89 -15.34 5.01
CA GLU A 6 12.27 -16.14 6.18
C GLU A 6 11.04 -16.86 6.78
N GLU A 7 9.89 -16.17 6.85
CA GLU A 7 8.63 -16.73 7.37
C GLU A 7 7.95 -17.70 6.37
N PHE A 8 8.13 -17.50 5.05
CA PHE A 8 7.52 -18.27 3.97
C PHE A 8 8.56 -18.64 2.91
N PRO A 9 9.33 -19.73 3.10
CA PRO A 9 10.37 -20.15 2.16
C PRO A 9 9.82 -20.66 0.82
N GLU A 10 8.56 -21.12 0.81
CA GLU A 10 7.85 -21.59 -0.39
C GLU A 10 7.40 -20.44 -1.32
N LEU A 11 7.65 -19.20 -0.93
CA LEU A 11 7.26 -18.00 -1.68
C LEU A 11 8.35 -17.72 -2.73
N PRO A 12 8.09 -17.94 -4.04
CA PRO A 12 9.12 -17.90 -5.07
C PRO A 12 9.85 -16.55 -5.10
N ASP A 13 9.06 -15.47 -5.06
CA ASP A 13 9.53 -14.10 -4.98
C ASP A 13 8.50 -13.21 -4.26
N PRO A 14 8.90 -12.04 -3.73
CA PRO A 14 8.01 -11.18 -2.97
C PRO A 14 6.75 -10.67 -3.70
N GLN A 15 6.69 -10.72 -5.03
CA GLN A 15 5.52 -10.33 -5.80
C GLN A 15 4.47 -11.45 -5.84
N SER A 16 4.90 -12.71 -5.66
CA SER A 16 4.01 -13.88 -5.66
C SER A 16 2.90 -13.80 -4.60
N MET A 17 3.09 -13.07 -3.50
CA MET A 17 2.01 -12.84 -2.52
C MET A 17 0.85 -11.96 -3.04
N PHE A 18 1.05 -11.27 -4.17
CA PHE A 18 0.00 -10.54 -4.88
C PHE A 18 -0.50 -11.30 -6.13
N ASP A 19 0.01 -12.50 -6.40
CA ASP A 19 -0.51 -13.36 -7.46
C ASP A 19 -1.83 -14.02 -7.01
N ILE A 20 -2.86 -13.92 -7.83
CA ILE A 20 -4.20 -14.41 -7.50
C ILE A 20 -4.28 -15.95 -7.41
N ASN A 21 -3.49 -16.66 -8.23
CA ASN A 21 -3.45 -18.12 -8.19
C ASN A 21 -2.71 -18.58 -6.94
N TYR A 22 -1.61 -17.89 -6.58
CA TYR A 22 -0.92 -18.15 -5.33
C TYR A 22 -1.84 -17.88 -4.14
N PHE A 23 -2.54 -16.74 -4.11
CA PHE A 23 -3.49 -16.41 -3.03
C PHE A 23 -4.58 -17.47 -2.86
N THR A 24 -5.09 -18.01 -3.98
CA THR A 24 -6.11 -19.06 -3.97
C THR A 24 -5.56 -20.37 -3.39
N HIS A 25 -4.27 -20.65 -3.59
CA HIS A 25 -3.60 -21.84 -3.06
C HIS A 25 -3.18 -21.68 -1.60
N ASP A 26 -2.54 -20.57 -1.26
CA ASP A 26 -2.11 -20.22 0.09
C ASP A 26 -2.22 -18.70 0.33
N PRO A 27 -3.28 -18.23 1.02
CA PRO A 27 -3.46 -16.81 1.30
C PRO A 27 -2.69 -16.33 2.53
N ARG A 28 -2.03 -17.22 3.30
CA ARG A 28 -1.38 -16.86 4.57
C ARG A 28 -0.30 -15.77 4.40
N PRO A 29 0.56 -15.78 3.37
CA PRO A 29 1.58 -14.74 3.23
C PRO A 29 0.98 -13.37 2.95
N PHE A 30 -0.09 -13.31 2.15
CA PHE A 30 -0.82 -12.07 1.89
C PHE A 30 -1.40 -11.51 3.20
N PHE A 31 -2.14 -12.30 3.97
CA PHE A 31 -2.75 -11.82 5.22
C PHE A 31 -1.72 -11.46 6.29
N ARG A 32 -0.60 -12.18 6.34
CA ARG A 32 0.51 -11.85 7.23
C ARG A 32 1.08 -10.46 6.91
N PHE A 33 1.31 -10.18 5.63
CA PHE A 33 1.76 -8.88 5.16
C PHE A 33 0.71 -7.78 5.35
N ALA A 34 -0.54 -8.04 4.99
CA ALA A 34 -1.64 -7.09 5.09
C ALA A 34 -1.82 -6.57 6.52
N LYS A 35 -1.60 -7.43 7.52
CA LYS A 35 -1.60 -7.04 8.93
C LYS A 35 -0.53 -6.00 9.28
N ASP A 36 0.65 -6.10 8.67
CA ASP A 36 1.77 -5.19 8.92
C ASP A 36 1.57 -3.83 8.24
N ILE A 37 0.83 -3.77 7.13
CA ILE A 37 0.55 -2.52 6.39
C ILE A 37 -0.85 -1.96 6.62
N TRP A 38 -1.62 -2.54 7.53
CA TRP A 38 -3.02 -2.16 7.75
C TRP A 38 -3.15 -0.67 8.14
N PRO A 39 -4.14 0.07 7.58
CA PRO A 39 -4.32 1.49 7.86
C PRO A 39 -4.44 1.81 9.35
N GLY A 40 -3.89 2.96 9.76
CA GLY A 40 -3.92 3.45 11.15
C GLY A 40 -2.61 3.27 11.93
N GLN A 41 -1.63 2.56 11.38
CA GLN A 41 -0.29 2.43 11.99
C GLN A 41 0.72 3.48 11.49
N TYR A 42 0.43 4.14 10.37
CA TYR A 42 1.34 5.05 9.69
C TYR A 42 0.74 6.44 9.53
N GLN A 43 1.61 7.45 9.55
CA GLN A 43 1.24 8.85 9.32
C GLN A 43 1.60 9.25 7.88
N PRO A 44 0.80 10.11 7.22
CA PRO A 44 1.18 10.69 5.95
C PRO A 44 2.56 11.35 5.97
N SER A 45 3.28 11.20 4.86
CA SER A 45 4.57 11.86 4.65
C SER A 45 4.40 13.30 4.13
N LEU A 46 5.50 14.07 4.12
CA LEU A 46 5.55 15.39 3.50
C LEU A 46 5.09 15.40 2.04
N ALA A 47 5.34 14.32 1.29
CA ALA A 47 4.89 14.20 -0.10
C ALA A 47 3.36 14.18 -0.21
N HIS A 48 2.69 13.48 0.69
CA HIS A 48 1.22 13.47 0.74
C HIS A 48 0.66 14.85 1.05
N HIS A 49 1.25 15.55 2.04
CA HIS A 49 0.85 16.91 2.38
C HIS A 49 1.08 17.90 1.24
N PHE A 50 2.16 17.75 0.48
CA PHE A 50 2.42 18.55 -0.71
C PHE A 50 1.35 18.33 -1.79
N ILE A 51 0.99 17.07 -2.08
CA ILE A 51 -0.06 16.76 -3.05
C ILE A 51 -1.43 17.29 -2.59
N ALA A 52 -1.75 17.15 -1.30
CA ALA A 52 -2.96 17.73 -0.71
C ALA A 52 -3.01 19.26 -0.86
N GLU A 53 -1.87 19.93 -0.71
CA GLU A 53 -1.78 21.38 -0.91
C GLU A 53 -1.99 21.78 -2.38
N LEU A 54 -1.50 20.99 -3.34
CA LEU A 54 -1.81 21.20 -4.76
C LEU A 54 -3.31 21.05 -5.04
N GLU A 55 -3.98 20.10 -4.40
CA GLU A 55 -5.43 19.93 -4.50
C GLU A 55 -6.17 21.13 -3.90
N ARG A 56 -5.76 21.58 -2.71
CA ARG A 56 -6.35 22.75 -2.02
C ARG A 56 -6.24 24.03 -2.85
N GLN A 57 -5.17 24.16 -3.64
CA GLN A 57 -4.96 25.27 -4.57
C GLN A 57 -5.62 25.07 -5.94
N ASP A 58 -6.43 24.01 -6.12
CA ASP A 58 -7.08 23.62 -7.37
C ASP A 58 -6.10 23.38 -8.55
N LYS A 59 -4.86 22.97 -8.23
CA LYS A 59 -3.80 22.68 -9.21
C LYS A 59 -3.63 21.19 -9.49
N LEU A 60 -4.27 20.33 -8.69
CA LEU A 60 -4.22 18.89 -8.87
C LEU A 60 -5.40 18.45 -9.75
N LEU A 61 -5.13 17.90 -10.93
CA LEU A 61 -6.18 17.26 -11.74
C LEU A 61 -6.57 15.89 -11.17
N ARG A 62 -5.57 15.07 -10.85
CA ARG A 62 -5.70 13.69 -10.37
C ARG A 62 -4.39 13.24 -9.73
N ASN A 63 -4.45 12.38 -8.71
CA ASN A 63 -3.32 11.71 -8.09
C ASN A 63 -3.45 10.19 -8.28
N TYR A 64 -2.77 9.66 -9.30
CA TYR A 64 -2.67 8.22 -9.51
C TYR A 64 -1.57 7.65 -8.61
N THR A 65 -1.95 6.74 -7.71
CA THR A 65 -1.02 6.10 -6.78
C THR A 65 -0.92 4.60 -7.03
N GLN A 66 0.27 4.03 -6.85
CA GLN A 66 0.48 2.58 -6.80
C GLN A 66 0.43 2.05 -5.36
N ASN A 67 0.37 2.95 -4.37
CA ASN A 67 0.36 2.58 -2.97
C ASN A 67 -0.99 1.95 -2.61
N ILE A 68 -0.95 1.01 -1.67
CA ILE A 68 -2.12 0.30 -1.14
C ILE A 68 -2.33 0.57 0.36
N ASP A 69 -1.57 1.50 0.93
CA ASP A 69 -1.59 1.87 2.35
C ASP A 69 -2.70 2.88 2.71
N SER A 70 -3.36 3.45 1.70
CA SER A 70 -4.47 4.42 1.84
C SER A 70 -4.09 5.73 2.54
N LEU A 71 -2.79 6.08 2.61
CA LEU A 71 -2.32 7.30 3.26
C LEU A 71 -2.78 8.59 2.56
N GLU A 72 -3.10 8.51 1.27
CA GLU A 72 -3.65 9.63 0.50
C GLU A 72 -4.99 10.11 1.08
N HIS A 73 -5.85 9.18 1.51
CA HIS A 73 -7.13 9.50 2.16
C HIS A 73 -6.94 10.17 3.53
N LEU A 74 -5.96 9.71 4.33
CA LEU A 74 -5.62 10.35 5.61
C LEU A 74 -5.09 11.78 5.42
N SER A 75 -4.56 12.09 4.23
CA SER A 75 -4.04 13.39 3.86
C SER A 75 -5.07 14.32 3.23
N SER A 76 -6.35 13.91 3.24
CA SER A 76 -7.46 14.65 2.62
C SER A 76 -7.31 14.87 1.11
N ILE A 77 -6.54 14.02 0.42
CA ILE A 77 -6.48 14.02 -1.05
C ILE A 77 -7.76 13.32 -1.53
N THR A 78 -8.58 14.01 -2.34
CA THR A 78 -9.86 13.46 -2.83
C THR A 78 -9.85 13.23 -4.34
N ARG A 79 -8.95 13.88 -5.07
CA ARG A 79 -8.76 13.68 -6.52
C ARG A 79 -7.86 12.48 -6.80
N LEU A 80 -8.24 11.30 -6.32
CA LEU A 80 -7.60 10.02 -6.64
C LEU A 80 -8.08 9.46 -7.97
#